data_AF-A0A397TCQ6-F1
#
_entry.id   AF-A0A397TCQ6-F1
#
_cell.length_a   1.000
_cell.length_b   1.000
_cell.length_c   1.000
_cell.angle_alpha   90.00
_cell.angle_beta   90.00
_cell.angle_gamma   90.00
#
_symmetry.space_group_name_H-M   'P 1'
#
loop_
_entity.id
_entity.type
_entity.pdbx_description
1 polymer ?
#
loop_
_entity_poly.entity_id
_entity_poly.type
_entity_poly.pdbx_seq_one_letter_code
_entity_poly.pdbx_strand_id
1 'polypeptide(L)' 'LISDLGLCKPVNQPNVKNDVYGILPYIAPEVLRGNQYTKAADIYSLGIIMWEM' A
#
# COMPACT_ATOMS: atom_id res chain seq x y z
N LEU A 1 14.12 3.08 10.76
CA LEU A 1 14.66 1.92 10.03
C LEU A 1 13.48 1.23 9.36
N ILE A 2 13.48 1.06 8.03
CA ILE A 2 12.44 0.27 7.35
C ILE A 2 12.99 -1.14 7.21
N SER A 3 12.31 -2.14 7.78
CA SER A 3 12.82 -3.52 7.84
C SER A 3 11.82 -4.59 7.42
N ASP A 4 10.51 -4.29 7.42
CA ASP A 4 9.49 -5.25 7.03
C ASP A 4 9.00 -4.96 5.61
N LEU A 5 9.35 -5.86 4.68
CA LEU A 5 8.94 -5.83 3.28
C LEU A 5 8.26 -7.15 2.89
N GLY A 6 7.75 -7.91 3.87
CA GLY A 6 7.18 -9.26 3.66
C GLY A 6 5.97 -9.31 2.72
N LEU A 7 5.31 -8.17 2.49
CA LEU A 7 4.18 -8.02 1.58
C LEU A 7 4.55 -7.29 0.27
N CYS A 8 5.81 -6.89 0.08
CA CYS A 8 6.24 -6.16 -1.11
C CYS A 8 6.21 -7.07 -2.35
N LYS A 9 5.72 -6.52 -3.46
CA LYS A 9 5.67 -7.20 -4.75
C LYS A 9 6.44 -6.40 -5.80
N PRO A 10 7.09 -7.06 -6.78
CA PRO A 10 7.70 -6.37 -7.90
C PRO A 10 6.65 -5.58 -8.69
N VAL A 11 6.94 -4.33 -9.02
CA VAL A 11 6.03 -3.47 -9.82
C VAL A 11 5.66 -4.08 -11.18
N ASN A 12 6.53 -4.93 -11.72
CA ASN A 12 6.37 -5.56 -13.03
C ASN A 12 5.56 -6.87 -12.99
N GLN A 13 5.14 -7.33 -11.81
CA GLN A 13 4.22 -8.46 -11.72
C GLN A 13 2.78 -7.96 -11.92
N PRO A 14 2.01 -8.53 -12.87
CA PRO A 14 0.61 -8.21 -13.00
C PRO A 14 -0.09 -8.61 -11.70
N ASN A 15 -0.74 -7.65 -11.05
CA ASN A 15 -1.53 -7.94 -9.85
C ASN A 15 -2.83 -8.61 -10.31
N VAL A 16 -2.78 -9.93 -10.55
CA VAL A 16 -3.88 -10.73 -11.12
C VAL A 16 -5.10 -10.77 -10.17
N LYS A 17 -4.88 -10.45 -8.90
CA LYS A 17 -5.92 -10.30 -7.88
C LYS A 17 -5.76 -8.93 -7.23
N ASN A 18 -6.81 -8.10 -7.26
CA ASN A 18 -6.90 -6.86 -6.49
C ASN A 18 -7.15 -7.17 -5.01
N ASP A 19 -6.37 -8.09 -4.46
CA ASP A 19 -6.40 -8.44 -3.06
C ASP A 19 -5.82 -7.25 -2.28
N VAL A 20 -6.60 -6.77 -1.31
CA VAL A 20 -6.22 -5.68 -0.42
C VAL A 20 -5.35 -6.27 0.69
N TYR A 21 -4.12 -5.78 0.80
CA TYR A 21 -3.18 -6.17 1.86
C TYR A 21 -2.75 -4.92 2.64
N GLY A 22 -2.52 -5.08 3.94
CA GLY A 22 -2.04 -4.02 4.82
C GLY A 22 -2.92 -3.82 6.05
N ILE A 23 -2.61 -2.80 6.82
CA ILE A 23 -3.33 -2.42 8.04
C ILE A 23 -4.27 -1.26 7.68
N LEU A 24 -5.59 -1.48 7.87
CA LEU A 24 -6.69 -0.62 7.40
C LEU A 24 -6.44 0.91 7.45
N PRO A 25 -5.97 1.52 8.56
CA PRO A 25 -5.71 2.96 8.62
C PRO A 25 -4.64 3.49 7.66
N TYR A 26 -3.69 2.66 7.23
CA TYR A 26 -2.58 3.03 6.36
C TYR A 26 -2.83 2.69 4.87
N ILE A 27 -3.99 2.12 4.55
CA ILE A 27 -4.32 1.72 3.18
C ILE A 27 -4.98 2.89 2.45
N ALA A 28 -4.45 3.20 1.27
CA ALA A 28 -5.00 4.25 0.42
C ALA A 28 -6.42 3.89 -0.08
N PRO A 29 -7.33 4.86 -0.21
CA PRO A 29 -8.73 4.62 -0.54
C PRO A 29 -8.93 3.98 -1.91
N GLU A 30 -8.04 4.23 -2.86
CA GLU A 30 -8.06 3.58 -4.18
C GLU A 30 -7.80 2.08 -4.07
N VAL A 31 -6.92 1.66 -3.17
CA VAL A 31 -6.63 0.24 -2.93
C VAL A 31 -7.84 -0.42 -2.26
N LEU A 32 -8.48 0.25 -1.31
CA LEU A 32 -9.72 -0.25 -0.66
C LEU A 32 -10.89 -0.42 -1.64
N ARG A 33 -10.93 0.40 -2.69
CA ARG A 33 -11.93 0.29 -3.78
C ARG A 33 -11.60 -0.82 -4.77
N GLY A 34 -10.52 -1.57 -4.55
CA GLY A 34 -10.04 -2.59 -5.46
C GLY A 34 -9.49 -2.02 -6.75
N ASN A 35 -8.98 -0.78 -6.76
CA ASN A 35 -8.18 -0.30 -7.88
C ASN A 35 -6.75 -0.88 -7.78
N GLN A 36 -6.01 -0.76 -8.88
CA GLN A 36 -4.61 -1.17 -8.89
C GLN A 36 -3.79 -0.33 -7.90
N TYR A 37 -2.90 -1.02 -7.18
CA TYR A 37 -1.91 -0.38 -6.34
C TYR A 37 -1.00 0.51 -7.18
N THR A 38 -0.74 1.73 -6.70
CA THR A 38 0.15 2.69 -7.38
C THR A 38 1.14 3.28 -6.37
N LYS A 39 2.16 3.97 -6.88
CA LYS A 39 3.10 4.73 -6.04
C LYS A 39 2.41 5.79 -5.16
N ALA A 40 1.21 6.25 -5.53
CA ALA A 40 0.44 7.19 -4.71
C ALA A 40 -0.05 6.54 -3.40
N ALA A 41 -0.31 5.23 -3.41
CA ALA A 41 -0.72 4.49 -2.23
C ALA A 41 0.41 4.38 -1.20
N ASP A 42 1.65 4.16 -1.65
CA ASP A 42 2.85 4.21 -0.79
C ASP A 42 2.96 5.59 -0.12
N ILE A 43 2.78 6.68 -0.88
CA ILE A 43 2.86 8.05 -0.38
C ILE A 43 1.77 8.32 0.66
N TYR A 44 0.54 7.87 0.42
CA TYR A 44 -0.56 7.99 1.38
C TYR A 44 -0.20 7.31 2.71
N SER A 45 0.24 6.05 2.65
CA SER A 45 0.60 5.29 3.85
C SER A 45 1.72 5.96 4.65
N LEU A 46 2.74 6.49 3.97
CA LEU A 46 3.82 7.25 4.58
C LEU A 46 3.31 8.55 5.21
N GLY A 47 2.36 9.23 4.57
CA GLY A 47 1.73 10.44 5.09
C GLY A 47 0.96 10.19 6.41
N ILE A 48 0.24 9.08 6.50
CA ILE A 48 -0.44 8.69 7.75
C ILE A 48 0.59 8.35 8.85
N ILE A 49 1.65 7.63 8.52
CA ILE A 49 2.75 7.38 9.47
C ILE A 49 3.37 8.70 9.96
N MET A 50 3.58 9.66 9.06
CA MET A 50 4.10 10.99 9.42
C MET A 50 3.14 11.81 10.27
N TRP A 51 1.83 11.64 10.09
CA TRP A 51 0.81 12.31 10.89
C TRP A 51 0.74 11.77 12.33
N GLU A 52 0.93 10.46 12.49
CA GLU A 52 0.91 9.79 13.80
C GLU A 52 2.22 9.97 14.59
N MET A 53 3.28 10.53 13.97
CA MET A 53 4.58 10.80 14.60
C MET A 53 4.60 12.07 15.45
#